data_AF-A0A7M3Y1A1-F1
#
_entry.id   AF-A0A7M3Y1A1-F1
#
_cell.length_a   1.000
_cell.length_b   1.000
_cell.length_c   1.000
_cell.angle_alpha   90.00
_cell.angle_beta   90.00
_cell.angle_gamma   90.00
#
_symmetry.space_group_name_H-M   'P 1'
#
loop_
_entity.id
_entity.type
_entity.pdbx_description
1 polymer ?
#
loop_
_entity_poly.entity_id
_entity_poly.type
_entity_poly.pdbx_seq_one_letter_code
_entity_poly.pdbx_strand_id
1 'polypeptide(L)'
;MNERGLVALLIALLLVPLLTHTAPYVYGNPEEPSTVFPPPEAHEPLSQGVVLILLDGVGETVMLDENKMPKLHERLTSSALLSLTTGPITLSATATSEMMTGVPNAPVDGFRNFRLSHPGGTDPWLSAAEDPRYSVGMVGSYVMGNLYDTFPEIEFVNTFGGNGDYYEGDAETTSLGLEWLEEERHNVVALHYSGTDKVGHHWGIETETYHEKLLHVDGQVDEVLNALP
;
A
#
# COMPACT_ATOMS: atom_id res chain seq x y z
N MET A 1 -7.01 -55.85 2.11
CA MET A 1 -7.70 -54.59 1.76
C MET A 1 -8.05 -54.66 0.29
N ASN A 2 -9.31 -54.46 -0.11
CA ASN A 2 -9.68 -54.47 -1.53
C ASN A 2 -9.18 -53.18 -2.21
N GLU A 3 -9.12 -53.16 -3.54
CA GLU A 3 -8.60 -52.02 -4.32
C GLU A 3 -9.28 -50.70 -3.95
N ARG A 4 -10.60 -50.73 -3.68
CA ARG A 4 -11.36 -49.56 -3.22
C ARG A 4 -10.89 -49.04 -1.85
N GLY A 5 -10.57 -49.94 -0.92
CA GLY A 5 -10.01 -49.58 0.38
C GLY A 5 -8.59 -49.00 0.28
N LEU A 6 -7.77 -49.51 -0.64
CA LEU A 6 -6.44 -48.95 -0.91
C LEU A 6 -6.53 -47.54 -1.51
N VAL A 7 -7.42 -47.33 -2.48
CA VAL A 7 -7.66 -46.01 -3.08
C VAL A 7 -8.17 -45.02 -2.02
N ALA A 8 -9.12 -45.43 -1.17
CA ALA A 8 -9.62 -44.56 -0.10
C ALA A 8 -8.53 -44.20 0.92
N LEU A 9 -7.66 -45.16 1.28
CA LEU A 9 -6.53 -44.89 2.17
C LEU A 9 -5.52 -43.92 1.54
N LEU A 10 -5.21 -44.09 0.25
CA LEU A 10 -4.31 -43.19 -0.47
C LEU A 10 -4.88 -41.77 -0.56
N ILE A 11 -6.17 -41.63 -0.84
CA ILE A 11 -6.85 -40.32 -0.83
C ILE A 11 -6.79 -39.71 0.57
N ALA A 12 -7.08 -40.48 1.62
CA ALA A 12 -7.01 -39.99 3.00
C ALA A 12 -5.59 -39.51 3.34
N LEU A 13 -4.55 -40.27 2.99
CA LEU A 13 -3.15 -39.88 3.21
C LEU A 13 -2.76 -38.61 2.43
N LEU A 14 -3.29 -38.41 1.23
CA LEU A 14 -3.07 -37.19 0.44
C LEU A 14 -3.81 -35.98 1.04
N LEU A 15 -4.94 -36.19 1.71
CA LEU A 15 -5.70 -35.12 2.36
C LEU A 15 -5.12 -34.71 3.72
N VAL A 16 -4.38 -35.58 4.42
CA VAL A 16 -3.74 -35.24 5.70
C VAL A 16 -2.91 -33.95 5.61
N PRO A 17 -1.89 -33.81 4.74
CA PRO A 17 -1.09 -32.59 4.68
C PRO A 17 -1.90 -31.36 4.27
N LEU A 18 -2.91 -31.53 3.41
CA LEU A 18 -3.82 -30.45 3.02
C LEU A 18 -4.59 -29.93 4.23
N LEU A 19 -5.12 -30.82 5.07
CA LEU A 19 -5.95 -30.47 6.22
C LEU A 19 -5.14 -30.02 7.44
N THR A 20 -3.93 -30.57 7.66
CA THR A 20 -3.12 -30.26 8.85
C THR A 20 -2.13 -29.14 8.65
N HIS A 21 -1.73 -28.85 7.41
CA HIS A 21 -0.74 -27.81 7.12
C HIS A 21 -1.26 -26.78 6.13
N THR A 22 -1.67 -27.17 4.93
CA THR A 22 -1.99 -26.20 3.87
C THR A 22 -3.21 -25.34 4.19
N ALA A 23 -4.33 -25.94 4.58
CA ALA A 23 -5.55 -25.19 4.87
C ALA A 23 -5.38 -24.27 6.09
N PRO A 24 -4.82 -24.72 7.24
CA PRO A 24 -4.53 -23.82 8.35
C PRO A 24 -3.55 -22.70 7.99
N TYR A 25 -2.54 -22.96 7.16
CA TYR A 25 -1.60 -21.92 6.73
C TYR A 25 -2.26 -20.89 5.80
N VAL A 26 -3.08 -21.34 4.83
CA VAL A 26 -3.69 -20.44 3.84
C VAL A 26 -4.83 -19.61 4.44
N TYR A 27 -5.66 -20.22 5.28
CA TYR A 27 -6.86 -19.60 5.84
C TYR A 27 -6.71 -19.14 7.29
N GLY A 28 -5.63 -19.53 7.96
CA GLY A 28 -5.35 -19.08 9.31
C GLY A 28 -4.88 -17.63 9.32
N ASN A 29 -5.13 -16.96 10.45
CA ASN A 29 -4.57 -15.65 10.66
C ASN A 29 -3.04 -15.75 10.72
N PRO A 30 -2.32 -14.75 10.17
CA PRO A 30 -0.89 -14.64 10.34
C PRO A 30 -0.53 -14.50 11.83
N GLU A 31 0.74 -14.73 12.17
CA GLU A 31 1.23 -14.46 13.52
C GLU A 31 1.05 -12.98 13.84
N GLU A 32 0.18 -12.69 14.82
CA GLU A 32 -0.01 -11.34 15.32
C GLU A 32 1.20 -10.93 16.18
N PRO A 33 1.60 -9.64 16.18
CA PRO A 33 2.63 -9.16 17.08
C PRO A 33 2.29 -9.52 18.53
N SER A 34 3.20 -10.23 19.20
CA SER A 34 3.01 -10.64 20.60
C SER A 34 3.12 -9.49 21.60
N THR A 35 3.61 -8.33 21.14
CA THR A 35 3.89 -7.16 21.97
C THR A 35 3.04 -5.99 21.49
N VAL A 36 2.18 -5.50 22.37
CA VAL A 36 1.49 -4.22 22.18
C VAL A 36 2.39 -3.13 22.75
N PHE A 37 2.84 -2.21 21.89
CA PHE A 37 3.54 -1.04 22.37
C PHE A 37 2.50 -0.04 22.91
N PRO A 38 2.68 0.49 24.13
CA PRO A 38 1.84 1.58 24.58
C PRO A 38 2.02 2.76 23.60
N PRO A 39 0.97 3.56 23.37
CA PRO A 39 1.12 4.77 22.60
C PRO A 39 2.23 5.64 23.22
N PRO A 40 2.97 6.42 22.40
CA PRO A 40 3.94 7.37 22.92
C PRO A 40 3.32 8.26 24.01
N GLU A 41 4.11 8.67 24.99
CA GLU A 41 3.64 9.65 25.98
C GLU A 41 3.10 10.89 25.28
N ALA A 42 2.01 11.47 25.80
CA ALA A 42 1.41 12.66 25.23
C ALA A 42 2.47 13.77 25.11
N HIS A 43 2.70 14.22 23.88
CA HIS A 43 3.64 15.27 23.54
C HIS A 43 2.94 16.31 22.66
N GLU A 44 3.51 17.51 22.60
CA GLU A 44 3.09 18.50 21.61
C GLU A 44 3.26 17.91 20.20
N PRO A 45 2.28 18.07 19.29
CA PRO A 45 2.36 17.54 17.94
C PRO A 45 3.65 17.98 17.26
N LEU A 46 4.40 17.02 16.69
CA LEU A 46 5.62 17.32 15.92
C LEU A 46 5.32 18.01 14.60
N SER A 47 4.08 17.88 14.12
CA SER A 47 3.58 18.41 12.86
C SER A 47 2.10 18.76 12.98
N GLN A 48 1.62 19.69 12.15
CA GLN A 48 0.19 20.01 11.99
C GLN A 48 -0.54 19.04 11.04
N GLY A 49 0.21 18.17 10.34
CA GLY A 49 -0.32 17.23 9.37
C GLY A 49 0.65 16.15 8.94
N VAL A 50 0.20 15.22 8.12
CA VAL A 50 1.00 14.13 7.55
C VAL A 50 0.59 13.92 6.10
N VAL A 51 1.57 13.71 5.23
CA VAL A 51 1.35 13.20 3.87
C VAL A 51 2.07 11.88 3.71
N LEU A 52 1.32 10.82 3.38
CA LEU A 52 1.86 9.55 2.95
C LEU A 52 1.85 9.48 1.42
N ILE A 53 2.99 9.17 0.81
CA ILE A 53 3.10 8.91 -0.63
C ILE A 53 3.48 7.44 -0.81
N LEU A 54 2.64 6.69 -1.52
CA LEU A 54 2.84 5.27 -1.83
C LEU A 54 3.15 5.12 -3.32
N LEU A 55 4.26 4.45 -3.64
CA LEU A 55 4.67 4.13 -5.00
C LEU A 55 4.54 2.62 -5.24
N ASP A 56 3.56 2.21 -6.04
CA ASP A 56 3.30 0.80 -6.33
C ASP A 56 4.37 0.22 -7.27
N GLY A 57 4.82 -1.00 -7.02
CA GLY A 57 5.78 -1.71 -7.88
C GLY A 57 7.20 -1.13 -7.90
N VAL A 58 7.56 -0.21 -7.01
CA VAL A 58 8.93 0.35 -6.90
C VAL A 58 9.69 -0.35 -5.78
N GLY A 59 10.73 -1.11 -6.13
CA GLY A 59 11.59 -1.79 -5.16
C GLY A 59 12.61 -0.86 -4.49
N GLU A 60 13.11 -1.23 -3.31
CA GLU A 60 14.10 -0.48 -2.52
C GLU A 60 15.32 -0.05 -3.35
N THR A 61 15.90 -0.99 -4.12
CA THR A 61 17.09 -0.71 -4.96
C THR A 61 16.81 0.29 -6.09
N VAL A 62 15.56 0.39 -6.55
CA VAL A 62 15.15 1.35 -7.56
C VAL A 62 14.92 2.72 -6.92
N MET A 63 14.21 2.73 -5.79
CA MET A 63 13.89 3.95 -5.04
C MET A 63 15.13 4.69 -4.53
N LEU A 64 16.19 3.96 -4.19
CA LEU A 64 17.45 4.51 -3.68
C LEU A 64 18.49 4.80 -4.77
N ASP A 65 18.23 4.49 -6.03
CA ASP A 65 19.19 4.68 -7.13
C ASP A 65 19.10 6.10 -7.71
N GLU A 66 20.22 6.85 -7.62
CA GLU A 66 20.36 8.22 -8.13
C GLU A 66 20.04 8.36 -9.62
N ASN A 67 20.25 7.31 -10.41
CA ASN A 67 19.99 7.36 -11.85
C ASN A 67 18.52 7.11 -12.16
N LYS A 68 17.78 6.45 -11.25
CA LYS A 68 16.38 6.06 -11.48
C LYS A 68 15.40 7.03 -10.83
N MET A 69 15.73 7.52 -9.63
CA MET A 69 14.92 8.47 -8.87
C MET A 69 15.82 9.58 -8.29
N PRO A 70 16.45 10.41 -9.15
CA PRO A 70 17.44 11.42 -8.72
C PRO A 70 16.90 12.41 -7.69
N LYS A 71 15.66 12.88 -7.84
CA LYS A 71 15.10 13.92 -6.95
C LYS A 71 14.82 13.37 -5.56
N LEU A 72 14.25 12.16 -5.48
CA LEU A 72 14.09 11.47 -4.21
C LEU A 72 15.44 11.14 -3.57
N HIS A 73 16.42 10.72 -4.38
CA HIS A 73 17.77 10.43 -3.90
C HIS A 73 18.44 11.66 -3.26
N GLU A 74 18.32 12.85 -3.84
CA GLU A 74 18.85 14.10 -3.27
C GLU A 74 18.33 14.35 -1.84
N ARG A 75 17.06 14.00 -1.58
CA ARG A 75 16.40 14.17 -0.28
C ARG A 75 16.85 13.18 0.78
N LEU A 76 17.54 12.10 0.43
CA LEU A 76 18.05 11.12 1.40
C LEU A 76 19.03 11.75 2.39
N THR A 77 19.72 12.83 2.00
CA THR A 77 20.69 13.51 2.87
C THR A 77 20.06 14.22 4.07
N SER A 78 18.77 14.55 3.99
CA SER A 78 18.01 15.25 5.03
C SER A 78 16.82 14.44 5.56
N SER A 79 16.70 13.18 5.16
CA SER A 79 15.57 12.30 5.51
C SER A 79 16.01 11.13 6.38
N ALA A 80 15.09 10.60 7.18
CA ALA A 80 15.27 9.31 7.83
C ALA A 80 14.87 8.19 6.86
N LEU A 81 15.67 7.13 6.79
CA LEU A 81 15.35 5.93 6.01
C LEU A 81 14.98 4.78 6.93
N LEU A 82 13.86 4.14 6.62
CA LEU A 82 13.40 2.93 7.30
C LEU A 82 13.13 1.87 6.23
N SER A 83 13.79 0.71 6.36
CA SER A 83 13.48 -0.46 5.54
C SER A 83 12.40 -1.27 6.26
N LEU A 84 11.30 -1.53 5.55
CA LEU A 84 10.15 -2.27 6.05
C LEU A 84 9.97 -3.55 5.23
N THR A 85 9.55 -4.61 5.89
CA THR A 85 9.21 -5.88 5.24
C THR A 85 7.77 -6.22 5.59
N THR A 86 6.94 -6.29 4.57
CA THR A 86 5.55 -6.78 4.67
C THR A 86 5.53 -8.31 4.63
N GLY A 87 4.35 -8.89 4.78
CA GLY A 87 4.12 -10.32 4.72
C GLY A 87 4.62 -10.96 3.42
N PRO A 88 4.65 -12.30 3.36
CA PRO A 88 5.22 -13.04 2.23
C PRO A 88 4.45 -12.84 0.92
N ILE A 89 3.25 -12.25 0.97
CA ILE A 89 2.44 -11.90 -0.20
C ILE A 89 2.67 -10.43 -0.53
N THR A 90 3.57 -10.18 -1.47
CA THR A 90 4.01 -8.84 -1.87
C THR A 90 3.16 -8.25 -3.00
N LEU A 91 1.85 -8.46 -2.97
CA LEU A 91 0.92 -7.83 -3.90
C LEU A 91 0.57 -6.42 -3.39
N SER A 92 0.24 -5.51 -4.31
CA SER A 92 -0.03 -4.11 -3.98
C SER A 92 -1.07 -3.93 -2.89
N ALA A 93 -2.20 -4.66 -2.95
CA ALA A 93 -3.25 -4.49 -1.95
C ALA A 93 -2.85 -5.02 -0.57
N THR A 94 -2.18 -6.17 -0.51
CA THR A 94 -1.74 -6.74 0.77
C THR A 94 -0.66 -5.88 1.40
N ALA A 95 0.38 -5.50 0.64
CA ALA A 95 1.44 -4.64 1.14
C ALA A 95 0.91 -3.26 1.60
N THR A 96 0.06 -2.62 0.81
CA THR A 96 -0.55 -1.34 1.19
C THR A 96 -1.46 -1.47 2.41
N SER A 97 -2.29 -2.51 2.48
CA SER A 97 -3.12 -2.78 3.67
C SER A 97 -2.28 -2.93 4.92
N GLU A 98 -1.18 -3.68 4.87
CA GLU A 98 -0.26 -3.83 6.00
C GLU A 98 0.39 -2.52 6.42
N MET A 99 0.88 -1.75 5.45
CA MET A 99 1.52 -0.46 5.74
C MET A 99 0.53 0.56 6.34
N MET A 100 -0.72 0.57 5.86
CA MET A 100 -1.71 1.55 6.30
C MET A 100 -2.39 1.16 7.61
N THR A 101 -2.69 -0.14 7.81
CA THR A 101 -3.49 -0.62 8.96
C THR A 101 -2.62 -1.20 10.08
N GLY A 102 -1.38 -1.60 9.78
CA GLY A 102 -0.51 -2.35 10.69
C GLY A 102 -0.92 -3.81 10.92
N VAL A 103 -1.95 -4.31 10.22
CA VAL A 103 -2.46 -5.68 10.37
C VAL A 103 -1.83 -6.58 9.30
N PRO A 104 -1.10 -7.64 9.68
CA PRO A 104 -0.56 -8.60 8.72
C PRO A 104 -1.67 -9.31 7.92
N ASN A 105 -1.43 -9.56 6.63
CA ASN A 105 -2.38 -10.30 5.79
C ASN A 105 -2.21 -11.82 5.92
N ALA A 106 -3.31 -12.54 5.79
CA ALA A 106 -3.29 -13.98 5.58
C ALA A 106 -2.99 -14.30 4.11
N PRO A 107 -2.41 -15.49 3.79
CA PRO A 107 -2.18 -15.87 2.40
C PRO A 107 -3.44 -15.87 1.53
N VAL A 108 -4.61 -16.12 2.12
CA VAL A 108 -5.90 -16.06 1.42
C VAL A 108 -6.23 -14.67 0.87
N ASP A 109 -5.70 -13.61 1.48
CA ASP A 109 -5.93 -12.22 1.07
C ASP A 109 -5.28 -11.91 -0.27
N GLY A 110 -4.22 -12.64 -0.63
CA GLY A 110 -3.64 -12.58 -1.97
C GLY A 110 -4.64 -12.95 -3.08
N PHE A 111 -5.57 -13.88 -2.82
CA PHE A 111 -6.65 -14.19 -3.77
C PHE A 111 -7.70 -13.08 -3.89
N ARG A 112 -7.65 -12.09 -3.00
CA ARG A 112 -8.58 -10.96 -2.92
C ARG A 112 -7.93 -9.64 -3.30
N ASN A 113 -6.72 -9.61 -3.87
CA ASN A 113 -5.99 -8.38 -4.20
C ASN A 113 -6.83 -7.26 -4.86
N PHE A 114 -7.73 -7.61 -5.78
CA PHE A 114 -8.59 -6.62 -6.46
C PHE A 114 -9.75 -6.06 -5.62
N ARG A 115 -10.03 -6.64 -4.46
CA ARG A 115 -11.19 -6.37 -3.60
C ARG A 115 -10.87 -6.62 -2.12
N LEU A 116 -9.63 -6.35 -1.72
CA LEU A 116 -9.19 -6.55 -0.35
C LEU A 116 -9.85 -5.47 0.51
N SER A 117 -10.80 -5.87 1.35
CA SER A 117 -11.49 -4.97 2.26
C SER A 117 -10.63 -4.65 3.48
N HIS A 118 -10.95 -3.55 4.16
CA HIS A 118 -10.40 -3.24 5.47
C HIS A 118 -10.45 -4.47 6.40
N PRO A 119 -9.39 -4.76 7.18
CA PRO A 119 -9.36 -5.89 8.13
C PRO A 119 -10.27 -5.72 9.36
N GLY A 120 -11.08 -4.64 9.41
CA GLY A 120 -11.77 -4.17 10.60
C GLY A 120 -10.85 -3.57 11.68
N GLY A 121 -11.44 -3.18 12.81
CA GLY A 121 -10.73 -2.49 13.90
C GLY A 121 -10.50 -1.00 13.62
N THR A 122 -9.79 -0.35 14.53
CA THR A 122 -9.38 1.05 14.40
C THR A 122 -7.90 1.09 14.09
N ASP A 123 -7.53 1.81 13.04
CA ASP A 123 -6.14 2.08 12.66
C ASP A 123 -5.83 3.58 12.74
N PRO A 124 -4.59 4.04 12.42
CA PRO A 124 -4.25 5.45 12.50
C PRO A 124 -5.08 6.36 11.60
N TRP A 125 -5.55 5.90 10.44
CA TRP A 125 -6.36 6.69 9.50
C TRP A 125 -7.76 6.89 10.02
N LEU A 126 -8.39 5.82 10.50
CA LEU A 126 -9.70 5.90 11.16
C LEU A 126 -9.63 6.72 12.45
N SER A 127 -8.57 6.56 13.24
CA SER A 127 -8.34 7.37 14.46
C SER A 127 -8.21 8.86 14.12
N ALA A 128 -7.53 9.20 13.02
CA ALA A 128 -7.41 10.57 12.58
C ALA A 128 -8.77 11.12 12.09
N ALA A 129 -9.54 10.33 11.35
CA ALA A 129 -10.86 10.72 10.85
C ALA A 129 -11.89 10.97 11.97
N GLU A 130 -11.75 10.29 13.12
CA GLU A 130 -12.62 10.49 14.29
C GLU A 130 -12.21 11.70 15.16
N ASP A 131 -11.01 12.24 14.97
CA ASP A 131 -10.50 13.35 15.77
C ASP A 131 -10.75 14.71 15.08
N PRO A 132 -11.43 15.66 15.74
CA PRO A 132 -11.81 16.94 15.13
C PRO A 132 -10.61 17.85 14.78
N ARG A 133 -9.39 17.50 15.21
CA ARG A 133 -8.16 18.21 14.83
C ARG A 133 -7.68 17.84 13.43
N TYR A 134 -8.16 16.75 12.86
CA TYR A 134 -7.70 16.25 11.58
C TYR A 134 -8.83 16.17 10.56
N SER A 135 -8.46 16.30 9.30
CA SER A 135 -9.29 15.98 8.15
C SER A 135 -8.48 15.10 7.22
N VAL A 136 -9.06 13.95 6.87
CA VAL A 136 -8.36 12.88 6.15
C VAL A 136 -8.82 12.84 4.70
N GLY A 137 -7.86 12.94 3.79
CA GLY A 137 -8.08 12.80 2.35
C GLY A 137 -7.19 11.72 1.76
N MET A 138 -7.70 10.97 0.79
CA MET A 138 -6.96 9.94 0.08
C MET A 138 -7.20 10.06 -1.43
N VAL A 139 -6.12 10.10 -2.22
CA VAL A 139 -6.18 10.12 -3.68
C VAL A 139 -5.36 8.98 -4.24
N GLY A 140 -5.93 8.18 -5.13
CA GLY A 140 -5.17 7.16 -5.83
C GLY A 140 -6.03 6.01 -6.31
N SER A 141 -5.51 4.79 -6.20
CA SER A 141 -6.19 3.63 -6.80
C SER A 141 -7.22 2.95 -5.90
N TYR A 142 -7.97 2.04 -6.52
CA TYR A 142 -8.90 1.11 -5.87
C TYR A 142 -8.30 0.35 -4.68
N VAL A 143 -6.97 0.24 -4.56
CA VAL A 143 -6.32 -0.40 -3.40
C VAL A 143 -6.66 0.35 -2.11
N MET A 144 -6.50 1.68 -2.09
CA MET A 144 -6.90 2.49 -0.94
C MET A 144 -8.42 2.60 -0.84
N GLY A 145 -9.12 2.74 -1.98
CA GLY A 145 -10.58 2.80 -2.00
C GLY A 145 -11.24 1.58 -1.36
N ASN A 146 -10.76 0.37 -1.67
CA ASN A 146 -11.30 -0.86 -1.06
C ASN A 146 -11.11 -0.91 0.46
N LEU A 147 -10.09 -0.22 0.98
CA LEU A 147 -9.84 -0.12 2.41
C LEU A 147 -10.69 0.96 3.05
N TYR A 148 -10.82 2.16 2.45
CA TYR A 148 -11.33 3.33 3.15
C TYR A 148 -12.56 4.02 2.54
N ASP A 149 -12.98 3.72 1.30
CA ASP A 149 -14.12 4.38 0.63
C ASP A 149 -15.47 4.14 1.34
N THR A 150 -15.55 3.09 2.17
CA THR A 150 -16.75 2.83 2.97
C THR A 150 -16.88 3.71 4.21
N PHE A 151 -15.86 4.51 4.55
CA PHE A 151 -15.81 5.36 5.74
C PHE A 151 -16.07 6.81 5.33
N PRO A 152 -17.28 7.36 5.54
CA PRO A 152 -17.67 8.67 5.00
C PRO A 152 -16.91 9.85 5.60
N GLU A 153 -16.20 9.65 6.72
CA GLU A 153 -15.33 10.64 7.35
C GLU A 153 -14.01 10.85 6.60
N ILE A 154 -13.66 9.93 5.69
CA ILE A 154 -12.47 10.00 4.84
C ILE A 154 -12.91 10.36 3.43
N GLU A 155 -12.40 11.47 2.90
CA GLU A 155 -12.60 11.78 1.49
C GLU A 155 -11.68 10.89 0.64
N PHE A 156 -12.25 10.06 -0.23
CA PHE A 156 -11.49 9.26 -1.18
C PHE A 156 -11.82 9.65 -2.63
N VAL A 157 -10.78 9.86 -3.43
CA VAL A 157 -10.89 10.08 -4.88
C VAL A 157 -10.10 9.02 -5.64
N ASN A 158 -10.80 8.23 -6.46
CA ASN A 158 -10.18 7.23 -7.31
C ASN A 158 -9.69 7.85 -8.62
N THR A 159 -8.37 7.91 -8.80
CA THR A 159 -7.70 8.40 -10.02
C THR A 159 -7.17 7.25 -10.88
N PHE A 160 -7.42 6.00 -10.51
CA PHE A 160 -6.96 4.86 -11.29
C PHE A 160 -7.83 4.63 -12.54
N GLY A 161 -7.31 4.99 -13.72
CA GLY A 161 -7.97 4.81 -15.02
C GLY A 161 -7.87 3.41 -15.64
N GLY A 162 -7.25 2.43 -14.96
CA GLY A 162 -7.14 1.05 -15.45
C GLY A 162 -5.95 0.78 -16.36
N ASN A 163 -6.02 -0.32 -17.14
CA ASN A 163 -4.86 -0.89 -17.87
C ASN A 163 -4.35 -0.04 -19.05
N GLY A 164 -4.98 1.07 -19.40
CA GLY A 164 -4.51 1.96 -20.47
C GLY A 164 -3.91 3.26 -19.96
N ASP A 165 -4.08 3.55 -18.68
CA ASP A 165 -3.81 4.84 -18.07
C ASP A 165 -2.67 4.72 -17.06
N TYR A 166 -1.45 4.64 -17.59
CA TYR A 166 -0.25 4.49 -16.77
C TYR A 166 0.35 5.83 -16.31
N TYR A 167 -0.07 6.94 -16.93
CA TYR A 167 0.52 8.26 -16.76
C TYR A 167 -0.51 9.30 -16.30
N GLU A 168 -1.73 9.24 -16.82
CA GLU A 168 -2.76 10.24 -16.54
C GLU A 168 -3.34 10.05 -15.13
N GLY A 169 -3.55 8.82 -14.65
CA GLY A 169 -3.96 8.58 -13.27
C GLY A 169 -2.95 9.08 -12.21
N ASP A 170 -1.65 8.90 -12.45
CA ASP A 170 -0.61 9.45 -11.55
C ASP A 170 -0.53 10.99 -11.66
N ALA A 171 -0.78 11.55 -12.84
CA ALA A 171 -0.87 13.00 -13.03
C ALA A 171 -2.10 13.60 -12.34
N GLU A 172 -3.24 12.92 -12.38
CA GLU A 172 -4.46 13.31 -11.67
C GLU A 172 -4.26 13.21 -10.15
N THR A 173 -3.62 12.14 -9.66
CA THR A 173 -3.22 12.03 -8.23
C THR A 173 -2.37 13.22 -7.80
N THR A 174 -1.40 13.61 -8.63
CA THR A 174 -0.52 14.76 -8.34
C THR A 174 -1.29 16.07 -8.35
N SER A 175 -2.12 16.29 -9.37
CA SER A 175 -2.91 17.51 -9.52
C SER A 175 -3.85 17.72 -8.33
N LEU A 176 -4.61 16.68 -7.95
CA LEU A 176 -5.52 16.74 -6.81
C LEU A 176 -4.78 16.86 -5.48
N GLY A 177 -3.65 16.15 -5.32
CA GLY A 177 -2.81 16.27 -4.14
C GLY A 177 -2.29 17.69 -3.93
N LEU A 178 -1.82 18.34 -5.00
CA LEU A 178 -1.37 19.73 -4.96
C LEU A 178 -2.52 20.70 -4.68
N GLU A 179 -3.68 20.51 -5.31
CA GLU A 179 -4.89 21.30 -5.05
C GLU A 179 -5.28 21.22 -3.56
N TRP A 180 -5.32 20.01 -2.99
CA TRP A 180 -5.68 19.83 -1.59
C TRP A 180 -4.69 20.47 -0.62
N LEU A 181 -3.40 20.46 -0.97
CA LEU A 181 -2.36 21.15 -0.19
C LEU A 181 -2.50 22.67 -0.28
N GLU A 182 -2.75 23.21 -1.48
CA GLU A 182 -2.93 24.66 -1.69
C GLU A 182 -4.18 25.19 -0.96
N GLU A 183 -5.27 24.42 -0.97
CA GLU A 183 -6.53 24.79 -0.32
C GLU A 183 -6.54 24.51 1.19
N GLU A 184 -5.47 23.91 1.74
CA GLU A 184 -5.42 23.38 3.11
C GLU A 184 -6.64 22.49 3.43
N ARG A 185 -7.14 21.76 2.42
CA ARG A 185 -8.40 21.01 2.50
C ARG A 185 -8.33 19.89 3.53
N HIS A 186 -7.20 19.20 3.57
CA HIS A 186 -6.91 18.09 4.47
C HIS A 186 -5.51 18.25 5.05
N ASN A 187 -5.35 17.94 6.34
CA ASN A 187 -4.04 17.91 6.99
C ASN A 187 -3.50 16.48 7.18
N VAL A 188 -4.28 15.44 6.87
CA VAL A 188 -3.82 14.05 6.82
C VAL A 188 -4.13 13.51 5.42
N VAL A 189 -3.11 13.33 4.59
CA VAL A 189 -3.28 12.99 3.17
C VAL A 189 -2.55 11.69 2.83
N ALA A 190 -3.17 10.83 2.03
CA ALA A 190 -2.51 9.71 1.37
C ALA A 190 -2.61 9.83 -0.15
N LEU A 191 -1.47 9.72 -0.84
CA LEU A 191 -1.38 9.71 -2.29
C LEU A 191 -0.83 8.35 -2.74
N HIS A 192 -1.53 7.66 -3.62
CA HIS A 192 -1.10 6.37 -4.16
C HIS A 192 -0.89 6.44 -5.67
N TYR A 193 0.35 6.26 -6.07
CA TYR A 193 0.81 6.21 -7.46
C TYR A 193 0.94 4.76 -7.89
N SER A 194 0.23 4.39 -8.95
CA SER A 194 0.13 3.00 -9.41
C SER A 194 0.72 2.75 -10.80
N GLY A 195 1.12 3.82 -11.49
CA GLY A 195 1.59 3.71 -12.86
C GLY A 195 2.88 2.91 -13.00
N THR A 196 3.79 2.97 -12.03
CA THR A 196 5.05 2.21 -12.04
C THR A 196 4.82 0.70 -12.06
N ASP A 197 3.97 0.15 -11.20
CA ASP A 197 3.57 -1.26 -11.21
C ASP A 197 3.06 -1.69 -12.60
N LYS A 198 2.18 -0.88 -13.19
CA LYS A 198 1.59 -1.21 -14.48
C LYS A 198 2.59 -1.17 -15.62
N VAL A 199 3.44 -0.15 -15.68
CA VAL A 199 4.51 -0.07 -16.69
C VAL A 199 5.48 -1.24 -16.50
N GLY A 200 5.86 -1.54 -15.26
CA GLY A 200 6.71 -2.68 -14.92
C GLY A 200 6.13 -4.01 -15.37
N HIS A 201 4.82 -4.22 -15.18
CA HIS A 201 4.12 -5.42 -15.64
C HIS A 201 3.99 -5.52 -17.17
N HIS A 202 3.75 -4.40 -17.86
CA HIS A 202 3.49 -4.43 -19.30
C HIS A 202 4.77 -4.49 -20.13
N TRP A 203 5.81 -3.73 -19.75
CA TRP A 203 7.05 -3.64 -20.53
C TRP A 203 8.26 -4.30 -19.84
N GLY A 204 8.23 -4.49 -18.53
CA GLY A 204 9.35 -5.04 -17.75
C GLY A 204 10.21 -3.95 -17.11
N ILE A 205 10.72 -4.25 -15.91
CA ILE A 205 11.44 -3.29 -15.05
C ILE A 205 12.84 -2.90 -15.53
N GLU A 206 13.39 -3.62 -16.51
CA GLU A 206 14.73 -3.35 -17.08
C GLU A 206 14.65 -2.52 -18.39
N THR A 207 13.47 -1.97 -18.71
CA THR A 207 13.25 -1.26 -19.98
C THR A 207 13.40 0.25 -19.83
N GLU A 208 13.75 0.90 -20.94
CA GLU A 208 13.76 2.37 -21.02
C GLU A 208 12.38 2.96 -20.69
N THR A 209 11.29 2.32 -21.11
CA THR A 209 9.93 2.76 -20.79
C THR A 209 9.66 2.77 -19.28
N TYR A 210 10.15 1.76 -18.55
CA TYR A 210 10.06 1.77 -17.09
C TYR A 210 10.94 2.85 -16.47
N HIS A 211 12.14 3.07 -17.01
CA HIS A 211 13.02 4.16 -16.57
C HIS A 211 12.39 5.54 -16.76
N GLU A 212 11.84 5.83 -17.94
CA GLU A 212 11.10 7.06 -18.23
C GLU A 212 9.91 7.25 -17.28
N LYS A 213 9.20 6.17 -16.94
CA LYS A 213 8.12 6.21 -15.97
C LYS A 213 8.61 6.55 -14.56
N LEU A 214 9.73 5.98 -14.14
CA LEU A 214 10.35 6.28 -12.85
C LEU A 214 10.74 7.76 -12.73
N LEU A 215 11.37 8.31 -13.78
CA LEU A 215 11.71 9.73 -13.81
C LEU A 215 10.47 10.64 -13.74
N HIS A 216 9.37 10.22 -14.37
CA HIS A 216 8.12 10.97 -14.31
C HIS A 216 7.52 10.98 -12.91
N VAL A 217 7.42 9.80 -12.26
CA VAL A 217 6.87 9.73 -10.89
C VAL A 217 7.80 10.40 -9.87
N ASP A 218 9.12 10.30 -10.03
CA ASP A 218 10.10 11.02 -9.21
C ASP A 218 9.90 12.54 -9.32
N GLY A 219 9.61 13.03 -10.53
CA GLY A 219 9.21 14.41 -10.78
C GLY A 219 7.96 14.84 -10.01
N GLN A 220 6.90 14.04 -10.10
CA GLN A 220 5.61 14.28 -9.45
C GLN A 220 5.69 14.25 -7.92
N VAL A 221 6.41 13.28 -7.37
CA VAL A 221 6.63 13.18 -5.92
C VAL A 221 7.37 14.41 -5.41
N ASP A 222 8.41 14.85 -6.11
CA ASP A 222 9.15 16.06 -5.75
C ASP A 222 8.30 17.33 -5.81
N GLU A 223 7.38 17.44 -6.77
CA GLU A 223 6.42 18.55 -6.83
C GLU A 223 5.54 18.60 -5.57
N VAL A 224 4.96 17.46 -5.17
CA VAL A 224 4.16 17.36 -3.94
C VAL A 224 5.00 17.71 -2.72
N LEU A 225 6.21 17.15 -2.60
CA LEU A 225 7.09 17.39 -1.45
C LEU A 225 7.54 18.85 -1.36
N ASN A 226 7.69 19.55 -2.49
CA ASN A 226 8.03 20.99 -2.52
C ASN A 226 6.84 21.90 -2.18
N ALA A 227 5.61 21.40 -2.30
CA ALA A 227 4.40 22.14 -1.95
C ALA A 227 4.04 22.04 -0.46
N LEU A 228 4.71 21.16 0.30
CA LEU A 228 4.49 21.04 1.75
C LEU A 228 4.96 22.32 2.48
N PRO A 229 4.19 22.81 3.48
CA PRO A 229 4.47 24.05 4.21
C PRO A 229 5.66 23.98 5.18
#